data_AF-A0A946YY74-F1
#
_entry.id   AF-A0A946YY74-F1
#
_cell.length_a   1.000
_cell.length_b   1.000
_cell.length_c   1.000
_cell.angle_alpha   90.00
_cell.angle_beta   90.00
_cell.angle_gamma   90.00
#
_symmetry.space_group_name_H-M   'P 1'
#
loop_
_entity.id
_entity.type
_entity.pdbx_description
1 polymer ?
#
loop_
_entity_poly.entity_id
_entity_poly.type
_entity_poly.pdbx_seq_one_letter_code
_entity_poly.pdbx_strand_id
1 'polypeptide(L)' 'SVLARLELLRVNDRVLRAAGMLPPAGLRTLDAIHLASALTLSDNLTHVVCYDDRLTDAASECGLTTAAPG' A
#
# COMPACT_ATOMS: atom_id res chain seq x y z
N SER A 1 -2.03 -0.60 24.69
CA SER A 1 -1.72 -1.60 23.65
C SER A 1 -0.89 -0.95 22.55
N VAL A 2 0.08 -1.65 21.94
CA VAL A 2 0.88 -1.13 20.82
C VAL A 2 -0.01 -0.71 19.64
N LEU A 3 -1.10 -1.45 19.38
CA LEU A 3 -2.03 -1.15 18.28
C LEU A 3 -2.77 0.19 18.44
N ALA A 4 -2.93 0.70 19.66
CA ALA A 4 -3.58 1.98 19.90
C ALA A 4 -2.76 3.19 19.43
N ARG A 5 -1.51 2.97 19.01
CA ARG A 5 -0.58 3.99 18.50
C ARG A 5 -0.58 4.06 16.97
N LEU A 6 -1.39 3.22 16.31
CA LEU A 6 -1.51 3.23 14.85
C LEU A 6 -2.59 4.22 14.44
N GLU A 7 -2.26 5.05 13.46
CA GLU A 7 -3.26 5.79 12.71
C GLU A 7 -3.87 4.87 11.66
N LEU A 8 -5.20 4.81 11.60
CA LEU A 8 -5.92 3.98 10.65
C LEU A 8 -6.37 4.83 9.47
N LEU A 9 -5.87 4.51 8.28
CA LEU A 9 -6.38 5.09 7.05
C LEU A 9 -7.70 4.40 6.67
N ARG A 10 -8.76 5.20 6.52
CA ARG A 10 -10.07 4.69 6.12
C ARG A 10 -10.08 4.32 4.64
N VAL A 11 -10.38 3.07 4.34
CA VAL A 11 -10.72 2.65 2.98
C VAL A 11 -12.05 3.29 2.59
N ASN A 12 -12.03 4.09 1.52
CA ASN A 12 -13.18 4.79 0.98
C ASN A 12 -13.27 4.57 -0.53
N ASP A 13 -14.34 5.05 -1.15
CA ASP A 13 -14.58 4.85 -2.58
C ASP A 13 -13.47 5.42 -3.47
N ARG A 14 -12.76 6.48 -3.02
CA ARG A 14 -11.61 7.03 -3.75
C ARG A 14 -10.46 6.03 -3.77
N VAL A 15 -10.15 5.41 -2.63
CA VAL A 15 -9.13 4.36 -2.53
C VAL A 15 -9.53 3.15 -3.38
N LEU A 16 -10.79 2.70 -3.29
CA LEU A 16 -11.26 1.54 -4.04
C LEU A 16 -11.23 1.77 -5.55
N ARG A 17 -11.63 2.96 -6.01
CA ARG A 17 -11.52 3.33 -7.44
C ARG A 17 -10.07 3.39 -7.88
N ALA A 18 -9.18 3.98 -7.08
CA ALA A 18 -7.75 4.01 -7.40
C ALA A 18 -7.18 2.59 -7.51
N ALA A 19 -7.51 1.70 -6.56
CA ALA A 19 -7.10 0.30 -6.58
C ALA A 19 -7.54 -0.43 -7.85
N GLY A 20 -8.77 -0.17 -8.33
CA GLY A 20 -9.28 -0.76 -9.58
C GLY A 20 -8.61 -0.24 -10.85
N MET A 21 -7.84 0.84 -10.76
CA MET A 21 -7.14 1.45 -11.90
C MET A 21 -5.62 1.21 -11.87
N LEU A 22 -5.09 0.54 -10.85
CA LEU A 22 -3.65 0.29 -10.72
C LEU A 22 -3.15 -0.74 -11.74
N PRO A 23 -2.13 -0.41 -12.54
CA PRO A 23 -1.32 -1.42 -13.23
C PRO A 23 -0.31 -2.05 -12.25
N PRO A 24 0.19 -3.28 -12.49
CA PRO A 24 -0.24 -4.26 -13.49
C PRO A 24 -1.42 -5.13 -13.03
N ALA A 25 -2.11 -5.77 -13.99
CA ALA A 25 -3.35 -6.54 -13.80
C ALA A 25 -3.23 -7.85 -12.97
N GLY A 26 -2.21 -7.99 -12.12
CA GLY A 26 -1.89 -9.23 -11.39
C GLY A 26 -1.94 -9.11 -9.86
N LEU A 27 -2.17 -7.92 -9.30
CA LEU A 27 -2.31 -7.78 -7.85
C LEU A 27 -3.58 -8.45 -7.35
N ARG A 28 -3.50 -9.09 -6.17
CA ARG A 28 -4.71 -9.53 -5.48
C ARG A 28 -5.48 -8.30 -5.02
N THR A 29 -6.79 -8.43 -4.86
CA THR A 29 -7.67 -7.31 -4.51
C THR A 29 -7.20 -6.55 -3.26
N LEU A 30 -6.76 -7.25 -2.21
CA LEU A 30 -6.26 -6.60 -0.99
C LEU A 30 -4.92 -5.88 -1.22
N ASP A 31 -4.00 -6.47 -1.99
CA ASP A 31 -2.71 -5.86 -2.33
C ASP A 31 -2.94 -4.55 -3.11
N ALA A 32 -3.88 -4.55 -4.07
CA ALA A 32 -4.24 -3.36 -4.81
C ALA A 32 -4.84 -2.26 -3.91
N ILE A 33 -5.67 -2.64 -2.92
CA ILE A 33 -6.23 -1.68 -1.95
C ILE A 33 -5.12 -1.12 -1.05
N HIS A 34 -4.19 -1.95 -0.59
CA HIS A 34 -3.06 -1.50 0.22
C HIS A 34 -2.13 -0.57 -0.56
N LEU A 35 -1.78 -0.92 -1.79
CA LEU A 35 -0.96 -0.08 -2.67
C LEU A 35 -1.65 1.25 -2.96
N ALA A 36 -2.93 1.24 -3.32
CA ALA A 36 -3.71 2.46 -3.55
C ALA A 36 -3.78 3.33 -2.28
N SER A 37 -3.90 2.72 -1.11
CA SER A 37 -3.88 3.44 0.16
C SER A 37 -2.53 4.10 0.41
N ALA A 38 -1.42 3.38 0.21
CA ALA A 38 -0.08 3.91 0.36
C ALA A 38 0.20 5.09 -0.59
N LEU A 39 -0.22 4.97 -1.85
CA LEU A 39 -0.06 6.03 -2.85
C LEU A 39 -0.82 7.32 -2.50
N THR A 40 -1.89 7.26 -1.68
CA THR A 40 -2.56 8.48 -1.21
C THR A 40 -1.72 9.29 -0.24
N LEU A 41 -0.70 8.67 0.36
CA LEU A 41 0.21 9.27 1.32
C LEU A 41 1.57 9.61 0.71
N SER A 42 1.86 9.24 -0.54
CA SER A 42 3.20 9.19 -1.17
C SER A 42 4.19 10.26 -0.70
N ASP A 43 3.84 11.55 -0.77
CA ASP A 43 4.74 12.65 -0.40
C ASP A 43 5.12 12.70 1.09
N ASN A 44 4.29 12.10 1.95
CA ASN A 44 4.48 11.98 3.39
C ASN A 44 4.81 10.54 3.83
N LEU A 45 4.85 9.59 2.89
CA LEU A 45 5.10 8.19 3.18
C LEU A 45 6.61 7.93 3.12
N THR A 46 7.18 7.47 4.23
CA THR A 46 8.61 7.14 4.24
C THR A 46 8.86 5.73 3.72
N HIS A 47 8.10 4.74 4.20
CA HIS A 47 8.24 3.33 3.79
C HIS A 47 6.87 2.61 3.78
N VAL A 48 6.71 1.67 2.86
CA VAL A 48 5.73 0.58 2.96
C VAL A 48 6.39 -0.60 3.64
N VAL A 49 5.86 -0.99 4.80
CA VAL A 49 6.38 -2.14 5.55
C VAL A 49 5.52 -3.37 5.25
N CYS A 50 6.07 -4.37 4.58
CA CYS A 50 5.36 -5.63 4.31
C CYS A 50 6.32 -6.82 4.17
N TYR A 51 5.77 -8.02 4.37
CA TYR A 51 6.45 -9.30 4.22
C TYR A 51 6.13 -10.02 2.90
N ASP A 52 5.16 -9.52 2.16
CA ASP A 52 4.74 -10.13 0.89
C ASP A 52 5.58 -9.56 -0.24
N ASP A 53 6.38 -10.41 -0.89
CA ASP A 53 7.30 -9.99 -1.96
C ASP A 53 6.54 -9.37 -3.13
N ARG A 54 5.35 -9.86 -3.46
CA ARG A 54 4.57 -9.34 -4.60
C ARG A 54 4.07 -7.93 -4.34
N LEU A 55 3.61 -7.64 -3.12
CA LEU A 55 3.24 -6.28 -2.73
C LEU A 55 4.47 -5.36 -2.64
N THR A 56 5.60 -5.90 -2.16
CA THR A 56 6.88 -5.18 -2.09
C THR A 56 7.34 -4.74 -3.48
N ASP A 57 7.33 -5.65 -4.44
CA ASP A 57 7.72 -5.38 -5.83
C ASP A 57 6.79 -4.33 -6.46
N ALA A 58 5.47 -4.50 -6.33
CA ALA A 58 4.51 -3.56 -6.90
C ALA A 58 4.59 -2.15 -6.28
N ALA A 59 4.84 -2.05 -4.97
CA ALA A 59 5.08 -0.77 -4.32
C ALA A 59 6.37 -0.10 -4.83
N SER A 60 7.43 -0.89 -5.01
CA SER A 60 8.72 -0.41 -5.54
C SER A 60 8.61 0.05 -7.00
N GLU A 61 7.85 -0.67 -7.84
CA GLU A 61 7.54 -0.27 -9.22
C GLU A 61 6.76 1.06 -9.29
N CYS A 62 5.96 1.37 -8.26
CA CYS A 62 5.27 2.66 -8.13
C CYS A 62 6.16 3.76 -7.51
N GLY A 63 7.45 3.51 -7.28
CA GLY A 63 8.40 4.47 -6.71
C GLY A 63 8.34 4.62 -5.20
N LEU A 64 7.61 3.74 -4.49
CA LEU A 64 7.57 3.75 -3.03
C LEU A 64 8.79 3.01 -2.46
N THR A 65 9.35 3.53 -1.37
CA THR A 65 10.40 2.81 -0.63
C THR A 65 9.74 1.72 0.22
N THR A 66 10.30 0.52 0.22
CA THR A 66 9.76 -0.63 0.95
C THR A 66 10.73 -1.14 2.02
N ALA A 67 10.19 -1.81 3.04
CA ALA A 67 10.98 -2.50 4.06
C ALA A 67 10.27 -3.79 4.52
N ALA A 68 11.03 -4.85 4.76
CA ALA A 68 10.56 -6.10 5.35
C ALA A 68 11.27 -6.32 6.70
N PRO A 69 10.56 -6.37 7.85
CA PRO A 69 11.22 -6.55 9.14
C PRO A 69 11.62 -8.01 9.38
N GLY A 70 12.86 -8.38 9.09
CA GLY A 70 13.40 -9.72 9.25
C GLY A 70 14.72 -9.88 8.53
#